data_AF-A0AAD8X6D0-F1
#
_entry.id   AF-A0AAD8X6D0-F1
#
_cell.length_a   1.000
_cell.length_b   1.000
_cell.length_c   1.000
_cell.angle_alpha   90.00
_cell.angle_beta   90.00
_cell.angle_gamma   90.00
#
_symmetry.space_group_name_H-M   'P 1'
#
loop_
_entity.id
_entity.type
_entity.pdbx_description
1 polymer ?
#
loop_
_entity_poly.entity_id
_entity_poly.type
_entity_poly.pdbx_seq_one_letter_code
_entity_poly.pdbx_strand_id
1 'polypeptide(L)'
;MYTRACLTGYATKSQRSEALGLCLAAFSAALPYLGRFLEGAGAAGRVPLPEGSRQVFVIPDDLSAAQKEDMAWATYVLLQNTNTTSVLIAVGDVLCIRGYWDPPADIPKNAMIEWFKSQMEQAGLVNLSSALYLPSISDTQLGKILPQGILSVLAQPIVSNADPSSGETKAEGVILLASNANYAYSEKDRVWIRAVANKFRRAQ
;
A
#
# COMPACT_ATOMS: atom_id res chain seq x y z
N MET A 1 59.01 46.16 -21.57
CA MET A 1 57.60 46.59 -21.52
C MET A 1 56.71 45.37 -21.82
N TYR A 2 56.62 44.37 -20.93
CA TYR A 2 55.80 43.14 -21.14
C TYR A 2 55.51 42.42 -19.81
N THR A 3 55.03 43.14 -18.79
CA THR A 3 54.76 42.55 -17.46
C THR A 3 53.51 43.15 -16.81
N ARG A 4 52.46 43.42 -17.61
CA ARG A 4 51.15 43.84 -17.07
C ARG A 4 49.93 43.12 -17.65
N ALA A 5 50.09 42.31 -18.71
CA ALA A 5 48.96 41.62 -19.34
C ALA A 5 48.68 40.22 -18.77
N CYS A 6 49.64 39.59 -18.08
CA CYS A 6 49.48 38.19 -17.62
C CYS A 6 48.67 38.09 -16.31
N LEU A 7 48.75 39.06 -15.40
CA LEU A 7 48.10 38.98 -14.09
C LEU A 7 46.57 39.21 -14.12
N THR A 8 46.06 39.95 -15.11
CA THR A 8 44.63 40.27 -15.22
C THR A 8 43.79 39.12 -15.77
N GLY A 9 44.41 38.14 -16.44
CA GLY A 9 43.73 36.96 -16.99
C GLY A 9 43.48 35.83 -15.98
N TYR A 10 44.24 35.78 -14.88
CA TYR A 10 44.11 34.75 -13.84
C TYR A 10 43.08 35.13 -12.76
N ALA A 11 42.91 36.42 -12.47
CA ALA A 11 41.98 36.89 -11.43
C ALA A 11 40.51 36.59 -11.76
N THR A 12 40.10 36.68 -13.03
CA THR A 12 38.70 36.46 -13.45
C THR A 12 38.32 34.98 -13.57
N LYS A 13 39.29 34.09 -13.75
CA LYS A 13 39.07 32.63 -13.75
C LYS A 13 38.91 32.08 -12.33
N SER A 14 39.69 32.57 -11.37
CA SER A 14 39.64 32.11 -9.96
C SER A 14 38.30 32.37 -9.30
N GLN A 15 37.72 33.57 -9.53
CA GLN A 15 36.42 33.94 -8.95
C GLN A 15 35.27 33.05 -9.44
N ARG A 16 35.35 32.54 -10.69
CA ARG A 16 34.35 31.62 -11.23
C ARG A 16 34.48 30.23 -10.63
N SER A 17 35.71 29.73 -10.43
CA SER A 17 35.94 28.43 -9.78
C SER A 17 35.58 28.45 -8.30
N GLU A 18 35.82 29.56 -7.59
CA GLU A 18 35.44 29.72 -6.18
C GLU A 18 33.92 29.78 -6.02
N ALA A 19 33.23 30.54 -6.87
CA ALA A 19 31.76 30.61 -6.85
C ALA A 19 31.13 29.23 -7.15
N LEU A 20 31.67 28.51 -8.14
CA LEU A 20 31.19 27.15 -8.45
C LEU A 20 31.46 26.17 -7.30
N GLY A 21 32.63 26.26 -6.65
CA GLY A 21 32.96 25.45 -5.48
C GLY A 21 32.04 25.71 -4.28
N LEU A 22 31.75 26.99 -4.00
CA LEU A 22 30.79 27.40 -2.96
C LEU A 22 29.36 26.93 -3.27
N CYS A 23 28.89 27.09 -4.51
CA CYS A 23 27.58 26.59 -4.91
C CYS A 23 27.48 25.06 -4.79
N LEU A 24 28.52 24.33 -5.21
CA LEU A 24 28.55 22.87 -5.11
C LEU A 24 28.59 22.39 -3.65
N ALA A 25 29.36 23.08 -2.79
CA ALA A 25 29.42 22.81 -1.36
C ALA A 25 28.07 23.07 -0.68
N ALA A 26 27.43 24.20 -0.99
CA ALA A 26 26.11 24.53 -0.49
C ALA A 26 25.05 23.50 -0.93
N PHE A 27 25.07 23.08 -2.19
CA PHE A 27 24.16 22.04 -2.69
C PHE A 27 24.41 20.68 -2.01
N SER A 28 25.68 20.30 -1.83
CA SER A 28 26.08 19.06 -1.15
C SER A 28 25.65 19.05 0.32
N ALA A 29 25.72 20.19 0.99
CA ALA A 29 25.25 20.34 2.36
C ALA A 29 23.72 20.39 2.48
N ALA A 30 23.01 20.90 1.46
CA ALA A 30 21.55 21.03 1.45
C ALA A 30 20.82 19.74 1.00
N LEU A 31 21.44 18.92 0.15
CA LEU A 31 20.88 17.65 -0.36
C LEU A 31 20.37 16.71 0.75
N PRO A 32 21.09 16.50 1.87
CA PRO A 32 20.58 15.69 2.99
C PRO A 32 19.28 16.23 3.61
N TYR A 33 19.06 17.54 3.59
CA TYR A 33 17.85 18.17 4.14
C TYR A 33 16.66 18.07 3.18
N LEU A 34 16.90 18.12 1.87
CA LEU A 34 15.86 17.82 0.87
C LEU A 34 15.34 16.38 1.01
N GLY A 35 16.22 15.43 1.33
CA GLY A 35 15.83 14.05 1.63
C GLY A 35 14.92 13.92 2.85
N ARG A 36 15.03 14.80 3.85
CA ARG A 36 14.12 14.85 5.01
C ARG A 36 12.74 15.43 4.67
N PHE A 37 12.65 16.32 3.69
CA PHE A 37 11.38 16.88 3.23
C PHE A 37 10.61 15.90 2.32
N LEU A 38 11.33 14.98 1.68
CA LEU A 38 10.77 13.81 1.00
C LEU A 38 10.49 12.67 2.00
N GLU A 39 9.75 12.98 3.07
CA GLU A 39 9.34 12.08 4.15
C GLU A 39 8.34 10.97 3.71
N GLY A 40 8.49 10.51 2.47
CA GLY A 40 7.90 9.29 1.90
C GLY A 40 8.90 8.46 1.07
N ALA A 41 10.17 8.86 0.97
CA ALA A 41 11.23 8.18 0.21
C ALA A 41 12.23 7.41 1.09
N GLY A 42 12.20 7.59 2.41
CA GLY A 42 12.85 6.64 3.31
C GLY A 42 12.15 5.31 3.13
N ALA A 43 12.88 4.27 2.71
CA ALA A 43 12.38 2.90 2.66
C ALA A 43 11.54 2.69 3.92
N ALA A 44 10.22 2.66 3.74
CA ALA A 44 9.25 2.78 4.81
C ALA A 44 9.72 1.87 5.92
N GLY A 45 10.21 2.48 7.02
CA GLY A 45 10.88 1.73 8.07
C GLY A 45 9.88 0.70 8.52
N ARG A 46 10.12 -0.58 8.17
CA ARG A 46 9.20 -1.66 8.48
C ARG A 46 9.17 -1.71 9.99
N VAL A 47 8.16 -1.09 10.58
CA VAL A 47 7.97 -1.08 12.02
C VAL A 47 7.86 -2.55 12.40
N PRO A 48 8.70 -3.06 13.30
CA PRO A 48 8.61 -4.45 13.70
C PRO A 48 7.17 -4.76 14.10
N LEU A 49 6.66 -5.87 13.59
CA LEU A 49 5.28 -6.27 13.81
C LEU A 49 5.04 -6.41 15.33
N PRO A 50 3.95 -5.84 15.87
CA PRO A 50 3.71 -5.88 17.30
C PRO A 50 3.54 -7.31 17.83
N GLU A 51 3.93 -7.50 19.08
CA GLU A 51 3.82 -8.72 19.87
C GLU A 51 2.33 -9.06 20.10
N GLY A 52 1.72 -9.74 19.13
CA GLY A 52 0.28 -10.02 19.12
C GLY A 52 -0.21 -10.49 17.77
N SER A 53 0.48 -10.08 16.71
CA SER A 53 0.15 -10.43 15.35
C SER A 53 0.47 -11.87 15.00
N ARG A 54 -0.57 -12.60 14.56
CA ARG A 54 -0.47 -14.01 14.17
C ARG A 54 -0.52 -14.10 12.66
N GLN A 55 0.32 -14.95 12.09
CA GLN A 55 0.24 -15.26 10.67
C GLN A 55 -1.02 -16.10 10.43
N VAL A 56 -2.01 -15.50 9.77
CA VAL A 56 -3.27 -16.12 9.42
C VAL A 56 -3.29 -16.42 7.93
N PHE A 57 -3.74 -17.62 7.58
CA PHE A 57 -4.07 -17.97 6.20
C PHE A 57 -5.36 -18.81 6.22
N VAL A 58 -6.43 -18.21 5.71
CA VAL A 58 -7.76 -18.83 5.67
C VAL A 58 -8.35 -18.64 4.29
N ILE A 59 -8.74 -19.76 3.68
CA ILE A 59 -9.50 -19.84 2.44
C ILE A 59 -10.66 -20.81 2.72
N PRO A 60 -11.91 -20.48 2.33
CA PRO A 60 -13.04 -21.37 2.50
C PRO A 60 -12.86 -22.67 1.71
N ASP A 61 -13.26 -23.79 2.32
CA ASP A 61 -13.07 -25.11 1.73
C ASP A 61 -14.04 -25.39 0.57
N ASP A 62 -15.13 -24.66 0.48
CA ASP A 62 -16.22 -24.83 -0.49
C ASP A 62 -15.90 -24.29 -1.90
N LEU A 63 -14.67 -23.83 -2.13
CA LEU A 63 -14.22 -23.29 -3.42
C LEU A 63 -13.70 -24.35 -4.38
N SER A 64 -13.89 -24.11 -5.68
CA SER A 64 -13.21 -24.88 -6.72
C SER A 64 -11.69 -24.73 -6.63
N ALA A 65 -10.94 -25.73 -7.11
CA ALA A 65 -9.47 -25.70 -7.10
C ALA A 65 -8.91 -24.44 -7.79
N ALA A 66 -9.46 -24.08 -8.95
CA ALA A 66 -9.04 -22.89 -9.70
C ALA A 66 -9.27 -21.59 -8.91
N GLN A 67 -10.41 -21.45 -8.22
CA GLN A 67 -10.68 -20.27 -7.39
C GLN A 67 -9.74 -20.18 -6.17
N LYS A 68 -9.45 -21.31 -5.52
CA LYS A 68 -8.48 -21.37 -4.42
C LYS A 68 -7.10 -20.94 -4.89
N GLU A 69 -6.67 -21.44 -6.05
CA GLU A 69 -5.40 -21.07 -6.67
C GLU A 69 -5.35 -19.58 -7.01
N ASP A 70 -6.40 -19.03 -7.62
CA ASP A 70 -6.46 -17.61 -7.98
C ASP A 70 -6.40 -16.69 -6.76
N MET A 71 -7.10 -17.03 -5.68
CA MET A 71 -7.06 -16.27 -4.44
C MET A 71 -5.73 -16.41 -3.70
N ALA A 72 -5.17 -17.63 -3.66
CA ALA A 72 -3.86 -17.86 -3.06
C ALA A 72 -2.75 -17.13 -3.83
N TRP A 73 -2.82 -17.13 -5.17
CA TRP A 73 -1.91 -16.40 -6.04
C TRP A 73 -2.04 -14.89 -5.85
N ALA A 74 -3.25 -14.34 -5.85
CA ALA A 74 -3.44 -12.89 -5.71
C ALA A 74 -2.95 -12.38 -4.35
N THR A 75 -3.31 -13.06 -3.26
CA THR A 75 -2.83 -12.69 -1.92
C THR A 75 -1.30 -12.81 -1.81
N TYR A 76 -0.71 -13.84 -2.42
CA TYR A 76 0.75 -13.99 -2.47
C TYR A 76 1.42 -12.86 -3.22
N VAL A 77 0.96 -12.57 -4.44
CA VAL A 77 1.54 -11.54 -5.30
C VAL A 77 1.41 -10.16 -4.67
N LEU A 78 0.30 -9.86 -4.00
CA LEU A 78 0.12 -8.60 -3.28
C LEU A 78 1.12 -8.47 -2.11
N LEU A 79 1.27 -9.51 -1.29
CA LEU A 79 2.25 -9.51 -0.19
C LEU A 79 3.71 -9.39 -0.67
N GLN A 80 4.05 -9.99 -1.80
CA GLN A 80 5.44 -10.00 -2.28
C GLN A 80 5.83 -8.76 -3.07
N ASN A 81 4.89 -8.15 -3.80
CA ASN A 81 5.18 -7.04 -4.71
C ASN A 81 4.81 -5.67 -4.15
N THR A 82 4.18 -5.60 -2.98
CA THR A 82 3.82 -4.33 -2.33
C THR A 82 4.27 -4.35 -0.88
N ASN A 83 4.35 -3.18 -0.24
CA ASN A 83 4.72 -3.09 1.18
C ASN A 83 3.53 -3.44 2.09
N THR A 84 2.81 -4.51 1.79
CA THR A 84 1.65 -4.99 2.55
C THR A 84 2.06 -6.06 3.55
N THR A 85 1.48 -6.00 4.75
CA THR A 85 1.65 -7.00 5.81
C THR A 85 0.44 -7.93 5.89
N SER A 86 -0.75 -7.41 5.57
CA SER A 86 -2.02 -8.12 5.72
C SER A 86 -2.91 -7.87 4.51
N VAL A 87 -3.42 -8.95 3.92
CA VAL A 87 -4.29 -8.93 2.74
C VAL A 87 -5.59 -9.65 3.07
N LEU A 88 -6.71 -9.04 2.71
CA LEU A 88 -8.03 -9.63 2.74
C LEU A 88 -8.71 -9.39 1.40
N ILE A 89 -9.18 -10.45 0.75
CA ILE A 89 -9.90 -10.39 -0.53
C ILE A 89 -11.29 -10.96 -0.31
N ALA A 90 -12.32 -10.14 -0.50
CA ALA A 90 -13.71 -10.53 -0.48
C ALA A 90 -14.29 -10.43 -1.90
N VAL A 91 -14.88 -11.50 -2.43
CA VAL A 91 -15.56 -11.53 -3.74
C VAL A 91 -16.88 -12.27 -3.58
N GLY A 92 -17.99 -11.55 -3.63
CA GLY A 92 -19.30 -12.09 -3.26
C GLY A 92 -19.28 -12.64 -1.83
N ASP A 93 -19.61 -13.91 -1.66
CA ASP A 93 -19.63 -14.59 -0.37
C ASP A 93 -18.26 -15.23 0.01
N VAL A 94 -17.28 -15.11 -0.88
CA VAL A 94 -15.98 -15.75 -0.74
C VAL A 94 -14.99 -14.79 -0.10
N LEU A 95 -14.34 -15.23 0.98
CA LEU A 95 -13.35 -14.43 1.72
C LEU A 95 -12.02 -15.17 1.83
N CYS A 96 -10.94 -14.57 1.34
CA CYS A 96 -9.57 -15.06 1.52
C CYS A 96 -8.79 -14.09 2.40
N ILE A 97 -8.21 -14.60 3.47
CA ILE A 97 -7.46 -13.82 4.45
C ILE A 97 -6.03 -14.36 4.50
N ARG A 98 -5.04 -13.48 4.35
CA ARG A 98 -3.63 -13.85 4.43
C ARG A 98 -2.78 -12.75 5.07
N GLY A 99 -1.72 -13.15 5.75
CA GLY A 99 -0.75 -12.23 6.34
C GLY A 99 -0.93 -12.14 7.85
N TYR A 100 -0.49 -11.04 8.45
CA TYR A 100 -0.56 -10.89 9.90
C TYR A 100 -1.87 -10.26 10.31
N TRP A 101 -2.59 -10.88 11.24
CA TRP A 101 -3.86 -10.37 11.75
C TRP A 101 -3.94 -10.61 13.25
N ASP A 102 -4.78 -9.81 13.93
CA ASP A 102 -5.02 -9.90 15.37
C ASP A 102 -6.47 -10.35 15.66
N PRO A 103 -6.91 -11.52 15.16
CA PRO A 103 -8.24 -12.01 15.49
C PRO A 103 -8.30 -12.34 17.00
N PRO A 104 -9.51 -12.31 17.60
CA PRO A 104 -9.70 -12.76 18.97
C PRO A 104 -9.14 -14.18 19.19
N ALA A 105 -8.54 -14.42 20.35
CA ALA A 105 -8.03 -15.74 20.70
C ALA A 105 -9.14 -16.80 20.66
N ASP A 106 -8.81 -18.00 20.16
CA ASP A 106 -9.66 -19.21 20.16
C ASP A 106 -10.85 -19.27 19.18
N ILE A 107 -10.83 -18.47 18.10
CA ILE A 107 -11.85 -18.58 17.04
C ILE A 107 -11.53 -19.74 16.06
N PRO A 108 -12.45 -20.70 15.82
CA PRO A 108 -12.28 -21.73 14.79
C PRO A 108 -12.35 -21.12 13.37
N LYS A 109 -11.69 -21.74 12.39
CA LYS A 109 -11.54 -21.21 11.00
C LYS A 109 -12.83 -20.67 10.39
N ASN A 110 -13.95 -21.35 10.58
CA ASN A 110 -15.25 -20.98 9.99
C ASN A 110 -15.81 -19.72 10.66
N ALA A 111 -15.71 -19.64 11.99
CA ALA A 111 -16.12 -18.46 12.74
C ALA A 111 -15.19 -17.26 12.49
N MET A 112 -13.95 -17.50 12.06
CA MET A 112 -13.02 -16.44 11.67
C MET A 112 -13.50 -15.71 10.41
N ILE A 113 -13.94 -16.45 9.39
CA ILE A 113 -14.50 -15.87 8.16
C ILE A 113 -15.72 -14.99 8.49
N GLU A 114 -16.66 -15.51 9.27
CA GLU A 114 -17.87 -14.78 9.67
C GLU A 114 -17.56 -13.54 10.54
N TRP A 115 -16.58 -13.65 11.44
CA TRP A 115 -16.12 -12.51 12.22
C TRP A 115 -15.55 -11.40 11.31
N PHE A 116 -14.68 -11.74 10.36
CA PHE A 116 -14.14 -10.77 9.40
C PHE A 116 -15.23 -10.15 8.51
N LYS A 117 -16.22 -10.93 8.04
CA LYS A 117 -17.37 -10.40 7.29
C LYS A 117 -18.12 -9.33 8.11
N SER A 118 -18.45 -9.65 9.36
CA SER A 118 -19.12 -8.71 10.27
C SER A 118 -18.29 -7.45 10.52
N GLN A 119 -16.96 -7.59 10.65
CA GLN A 119 -16.08 -6.43 10.81
C GLN A 119 -15.99 -5.57 9.53
N MET A 120 -15.98 -6.18 8.34
CA MET A 120 -16.00 -5.47 7.06
C MET A 120 -17.30 -4.67 6.86
N GLU A 121 -18.44 -5.24 7.26
CA GLU A 121 -19.74 -4.55 7.25
C GLU A 121 -19.76 -3.36 8.21
N GLN A 122 -19.29 -3.56 9.46
CA GLN A 122 -19.18 -2.49 10.46
C GLN A 122 -18.25 -1.37 10.02
N ALA A 123 -17.16 -1.70 9.31
CA ALA A 123 -16.21 -0.74 8.77
C ALA A 123 -16.70 -0.05 7.47
N GLY A 124 -17.85 -0.46 6.91
CA GLY A 124 -18.39 0.10 5.66
C GLY A 124 -17.57 -0.24 4.42
N LEU A 125 -16.73 -1.27 4.47
CA LEU A 125 -15.81 -1.64 3.39
C LEU A 125 -16.45 -2.51 2.30
N VAL A 126 -17.71 -2.94 2.51
CA VAL A 126 -18.44 -3.85 1.60
C VAL A 126 -19.01 -3.11 0.39
N ASN A 127 -19.36 -1.82 0.50
CA ASN A 127 -20.01 -1.05 -0.57
C ASN A 127 -19.18 0.17 -1.00
N LEU A 128 -17.92 -0.07 -1.38
CA LEU A 128 -17.03 0.98 -1.85
C LEU A 128 -17.23 1.23 -3.35
N SER A 129 -17.69 2.43 -3.72
CA SER A 129 -17.78 2.85 -5.12
C SER A 129 -16.42 3.20 -5.74
N SER A 130 -15.43 3.56 -4.91
CA SER A 130 -14.10 3.97 -5.34
C SER A 130 -13.01 3.42 -4.41
N ALA A 131 -11.77 3.38 -4.89
CA ALA A 131 -10.64 2.94 -4.09
C ALA A 131 -10.37 3.93 -2.96
N LEU A 132 -10.38 3.44 -1.73
CA LEU A 132 -10.10 4.21 -0.52
C LEU A 132 -8.65 3.97 -0.11
N TYR A 133 -7.83 5.01 -0.15
CA TYR A 133 -6.45 4.96 0.34
C TYR A 133 -6.29 5.88 1.55
N LEU A 134 -5.90 5.30 2.68
CA LEU A 134 -5.53 5.99 3.90
C LEU A 134 -4.02 5.90 4.08
N PRO A 135 -3.25 6.95 3.70
CA PRO A 135 -1.79 6.92 3.75
C PRO A 135 -1.22 6.96 5.18
N SER A 136 -2.00 7.45 6.13
CA SER A 136 -1.71 7.44 7.56
C SER A 136 -3.02 7.27 8.32
N ILE A 137 -3.07 6.35 9.28
CA ILE A 137 -4.25 6.08 10.11
C ILE A 137 -3.94 6.52 11.53
N SER A 138 -4.67 7.55 11.95
CA SER A 138 -4.68 8.02 13.34
C SER A 138 -5.94 7.54 14.08
N ASP A 139 -6.96 7.10 13.34
CA ASP A 139 -8.31 6.87 13.83
C ASP A 139 -8.57 5.40 14.21
N THR A 140 -9.20 5.25 15.38
CA THR A 140 -9.54 3.98 16.05
C THR A 140 -10.68 3.20 15.41
N GLN A 141 -11.38 3.76 14.41
CA GLN A 141 -12.58 3.18 13.78
C GLN A 141 -12.28 1.91 12.97
N LEU A 142 -11.15 1.86 12.25
CA LEU A 142 -10.66 0.64 11.58
C LEU A 142 -9.85 -0.27 12.52
N GLY A 143 -9.59 0.18 13.76
CA GLY A 143 -8.69 -0.50 14.70
C GLY A 143 -9.19 -1.84 15.25
N LYS A 144 -10.46 -2.21 15.03
CA LYS A 144 -11.00 -3.52 15.45
C LYS A 144 -10.71 -4.65 14.47
N ILE A 145 -10.58 -4.35 13.18
CA ILE A 145 -10.32 -5.35 12.13
C ILE A 145 -8.82 -5.42 11.79
N LEU A 146 -8.13 -4.29 11.87
CA LEU A 146 -6.72 -4.22 11.52
C LEU A 146 -5.84 -4.72 12.66
N PRO A 147 -4.73 -5.40 12.36
CA PRO A 147 -3.75 -5.71 13.38
C PRO A 147 -3.15 -4.42 13.97
N GLN A 148 -2.61 -4.53 15.18
CA GLN A 148 -1.89 -3.45 15.81
C GLN A 148 -0.69 -3.02 14.95
N GLY A 149 -0.32 -1.75 15.04
CA GLY A 149 0.83 -1.20 14.32
C GLY A 149 0.60 -0.98 12.82
N ILE A 150 -0.63 -1.14 12.32
CA ILE A 150 -0.98 -0.69 10.97
C ILE A 150 -1.00 0.83 10.91
N LEU A 151 -0.28 1.35 9.92
CA LEU A 151 -0.10 2.77 9.69
C LEU A 151 -0.78 3.22 8.40
N SER A 152 -0.94 2.35 7.40
CA SER A 152 -1.67 2.69 6.18
C SER A 152 -2.53 1.54 5.66
N VAL A 153 -3.63 1.89 5.01
CA VAL A 153 -4.61 0.94 4.47
C VAL A 153 -5.06 1.37 3.09
N LEU A 154 -5.24 0.39 2.21
CA LEU A 154 -5.86 0.57 0.91
C LEU A 154 -7.01 -0.44 0.77
N ALA A 155 -8.21 0.05 0.49
CA ALA A 155 -9.35 -0.75 0.09
C ALA A 155 -9.66 -0.48 -1.38
N GLN A 156 -9.44 -1.50 -2.23
CA GLN A 156 -9.68 -1.43 -3.67
C GLN A 156 -10.94 -2.24 -4.00
N PRO A 157 -12.04 -1.61 -4.47
CA PRO A 157 -13.22 -2.35 -4.90
C PRO A 157 -12.93 -3.15 -6.18
N ILE A 158 -13.58 -4.29 -6.28
CA ILE A 158 -13.67 -5.13 -7.48
C ILE A 158 -15.03 -4.80 -8.10
N VAL A 159 -14.96 -4.07 -9.20
CA VAL A 159 -16.13 -3.49 -9.87
C VAL A 159 -16.50 -4.38 -11.05
N SER A 160 -17.75 -4.84 -11.09
CA SER A 160 -18.20 -5.68 -12.20
C SER A 160 -18.73 -4.85 -13.36
N ASN A 161 -18.83 -5.48 -14.52
CA ASN A 161 -19.26 -4.78 -15.73
C ASN A 161 -20.62 -4.13 -15.47
N ALA A 162 -20.76 -2.86 -15.86
CA ALA A 162 -22.01 -2.13 -15.70
C ALA A 162 -23.14 -2.94 -16.33
N ASP A 163 -24.21 -3.15 -15.56
CA ASP A 163 -25.42 -3.76 -16.10
C ASP A 163 -25.97 -2.78 -17.16
N PRO A 164 -26.11 -3.20 -18.43
CA PRO A 164 -26.59 -2.33 -19.51
C PRO A 164 -27.99 -1.77 -19.26
N SER A 165 -28.73 -2.33 -18.28
CA SER A 165 -30.09 -1.89 -17.94
C SER A 165 -30.17 -0.81 -16.86
N SER A 166 -29.16 -0.66 -15.99
CA SER A 166 -29.21 0.28 -14.85
C SER A 166 -28.14 1.35 -14.88
N GLY A 167 -27.06 1.18 -15.65
CA GLY A 167 -25.93 2.12 -15.66
C GLY A 167 -25.17 2.19 -14.33
N GLU A 168 -25.61 1.46 -13.30
CA GLU A 168 -24.97 1.42 -11.99
C GLU A 168 -23.88 0.36 -11.98
N THR A 169 -22.69 0.77 -11.54
CA THR A 169 -21.54 -0.12 -11.40
C THR A 169 -21.51 -0.65 -9.98
N LYS A 170 -21.95 -1.90 -9.79
CA LYS A 170 -21.99 -2.53 -8.46
C LYS A 170 -20.63 -3.14 -8.13
N ALA A 171 -20.12 -2.85 -6.93
CA ALA A 171 -18.96 -3.54 -6.39
C ALA A 171 -19.36 -4.99 -6.08
N GLU A 172 -18.70 -5.95 -6.73
CA GLU A 172 -18.88 -7.39 -6.44
C GLU A 172 -17.95 -7.88 -5.34
N GLY A 173 -16.94 -7.07 -4.99
CA GLY A 173 -15.97 -7.43 -3.97
C GLY A 173 -15.06 -6.28 -3.59
N VAL A 174 -14.15 -6.56 -2.65
CA VAL A 174 -13.17 -5.61 -2.15
C VAL A 174 -11.87 -6.33 -1.80
N ILE A 175 -10.75 -5.71 -2.15
CA ILE A 175 -9.41 -6.09 -1.71
C ILE A 175 -8.96 -5.08 -0.66
N LEU A 176 -8.79 -5.53 0.58
CA LEU A 176 -8.27 -4.76 1.68
C LEU A 176 -6.79 -5.11 1.92
N LEU A 177 -5.95 -4.08 1.98
CA LEU A 177 -4.51 -4.18 2.16
C LEU A 177 -4.08 -3.30 3.31
N ALA A 178 -3.38 -3.88 4.29
CA ALA A 178 -2.89 -3.17 5.46
C ALA A 178 -1.35 -3.24 5.53
N SER A 179 -0.74 -2.11 5.84
CA SER A 179 0.71 -1.98 5.99
C SER A 179 1.07 -1.35 7.33
N ASN A 180 2.17 -1.83 7.91
CA ASN A 180 2.83 -1.27 9.09
C ASN A 180 3.70 -0.04 8.78
N ALA A 181 3.58 0.53 7.57
CA ALA A 181 4.29 1.71 7.15
C ALA A 181 3.34 2.84 6.73
N ASN A 182 3.72 4.08 7.03
CA ASN A 182 3.06 5.26 6.46
C ASN A 182 3.34 5.33 4.95
N TYR A 183 2.36 5.85 4.20
CA TYR A 183 2.46 6.06 2.76
C TYR A 183 2.90 4.81 1.97
N ALA A 184 2.48 3.61 2.40
CA ALA A 184 3.03 2.35 1.91
C ALA A 184 2.78 2.06 0.42
N TYR A 185 1.78 2.70 -0.21
CA TYR A 185 1.37 2.42 -1.58
C TYR A 185 1.61 3.62 -2.49
N SER A 186 2.58 3.49 -3.40
CA SER A 186 2.85 4.44 -4.47
C SER A 186 1.76 4.38 -5.56
N GLU A 187 1.79 5.32 -6.52
CA GLU A 187 0.91 5.27 -7.69
C GLU A 187 1.05 3.96 -8.47
N LYS A 188 2.28 3.48 -8.62
CA LYS A 188 2.56 2.21 -9.32
C LYS A 188 1.94 1.03 -8.58
N ASP A 189 2.05 1.00 -7.25
CA ASP A 189 1.44 -0.04 -6.42
C ASP A 189 -0.07 -0.01 -6.55
N ARG A 190 -0.69 1.18 -6.52
CA ARG A 190 -2.15 1.31 -6.68
C ARG A 190 -2.63 0.84 -8.06
N VAL A 191 -1.87 1.11 -9.12
CA VAL A 191 -2.18 0.58 -10.47
C VAL A 191 -2.04 -0.94 -10.50
N TRP A 192 -0.99 -1.49 -9.90
CA TRP A 192 -0.79 -2.93 -9.80
C TRP A 192 -1.91 -3.62 -9.02
N ILE A 193 -2.26 -3.08 -7.85
CA ILE A 193 -3.35 -3.58 -7.00
C ILE A 193 -4.68 -3.56 -7.76
N ARG A 194 -4.94 -2.49 -8.53
CA ARG A 194 -6.11 -2.42 -9.42
C ARG A 194 -6.08 -3.47 -10.52
N ALA A 195 -4.91 -3.74 -11.11
CA ALA A 195 -4.77 -4.80 -12.11
C ALA A 195 -5.07 -6.19 -11.52
N VAL A 196 -4.60 -6.46 -10.30
CA VAL A 196 -4.94 -7.69 -9.57
C VAL A 196 -6.44 -7.75 -9.26
N ALA A 197 -7.05 -6.64 -8.81
CA ALA A 197 -8.50 -6.56 -8.59
C ALA A 197 -9.31 -6.84 -9.88
N ASN A 198 -8.83 -6.34 -11.02
CA ASN A 198 -9.47 -6.57 -12.32
C ASN A 198 -9.48 -8.05 -12.74
N LYS A 199 -8.54 -8.87 -12.27
CA LYS A 199 -8.54 -10.32 -12.54
C LYS A 199 -9.79 -11.01 -11.99
N PHE A 200 -10.31 -10.53 -10.87
CA PHE A 200 -11.50 -11.09 -10.21
C PHE A 200 -12.82 -10.58 -10.77
N ARG A 201 -12.78 -9.69 -11.77
CA ARG A 201 -13.99 -9.29 -12.49
C ARG A 201 -14.49 -10.53 -13.22
N ARG A 202 -15.74 -10.91 -12.98
CA ARG A 202 -16.38 -11.96 -13.77
C ARG A 202 -16.41 -11.50 -15.23
N ALA A 203 -15.67 -12.19 -16.09
CA ALA A 203 -16.01 -12.22 -17.50
C ALA A 203 -17.30 -13.05 -17.60
N GLN A 204 -18.42 -12.39 -17.91
CA GLN A 204 -19.59 -13.09 -18.44
C GLN A 204 -19.24 -13.68 -19.81
#